data_AF-A0AAN7JQW6-F1
#
_entry.id   AF-A0AAN7JQW6-F1
#
_cell.length_a   1.000
_cell.length_b   1.000
_cell.length_c   1.000
_cell.angle_alpha   90.00
_cell.angle_beta   90.00
_cell.angle_gamma   90.00
#
_symmetry.space_group_name_H-M   'P 1'
#
loop_
_entity.id
_entity.type
_entity.pdbx_description
1 polymer ?
#
loop_
_entity_poly.entity_id
_entity_poly.type
_entity_poly.pdbx_seq_one_letter_code
_entity_poly.pdbx_strand_id
1 'polypeptide(L)'
;MAHKSKILIIGGTGYIGKFVVEASAKSGHHTFALVRESTLSDPAKSKVVEGFKSLGVTIVVGDLHDHEGLVKAIKQVDVVISTVGGMLLGDQAKLVAAIKEAGNVKRFLPSEFGNDVDRINCVEPAKSMLSVKVHIRRLIEKEGIPYTYVACNFFAGYFLPTLAQPGASAPPRDKVIIMGDGNTKESPFPANLMAALGHSVFVKGDHTNFEIEESFGVEASKLYPDVKYTTVEEYLSHFA
;
A
#
# COMPACT_ATOMS: atom_id res chain seq x y z
N MET A 1 8.70 29.52 -3.52
CA MET A 1 7.88 28.29 -3.65
C MET A 1 8.69 27.13 -3.11
N ALA A 2 8.11 26.26 -2.28
CA ALA A 2 8.83 25.09 -1.76
C ALA A 2 9.30 24.20 -2.92
N HIS A 3 10.55 23.73 -2.86
CA HIS A 3 11.12 22.84 -3.88
C HIS A 3 10.31 21.55 -3.98
N LYS A 4 9.76 21.25 -5.16
CA LYS A 4 8.98 20.03 -5.40
C LYS A 4 9.92 18.85 -5.63
N SER A 5 9.78 17.82 -4.80
CA SER A 5 10.54 16.58 -4.91
C SER A 5 10.28 15.85 -6.23
N LYS A 6 11.30 15.18 -6.76
CA LYS A 6 11.18 14.16 -7.80
C LYS A 6 10.84 12.81 -7.16
N ILE A 7 9.80 12.13 -7.63
CA ILE A 7 9.26 10.93 -6.97
C ILE A 7 9.20 9.77 -7.95
N LEU A 8 9.84 8.65 -7.64
CA LEU A 8 9.69 7.38 -8.37
C LEU A 8 8.67 6.49 -7.68
N ILE A 9 7.65 6.05 -8.41
CA ILE A 9 6.60 5.16 -7.93
C ILE A 9 6.70 3.81 -8.65
N ILE A 10 6.92 2.74 -7.89
CA ILE A 10 7.02 1.36 -8.38
C ILE A 10 5.72 0.62 -8.06
N GLY A 11 5.14 -0.07 -9.05
CA GLY A 11 3.82 -0.69 -8.89
C GLY A 11 2.67 0.31 -9.08
N GLY A 12 2.92 1.42 -9.76
CA GLY A 12 1.96 2.51 -9.96
C GLY A 12 0.68 2.12 -10.72
N THR A 13 0.67 1.04 -11.49
CA THR A 13 -0.55 0.55 -12.17
C THR A 13 -1.43 -0.37 -11.33
N GLY A 14 -1.03 -0.65 -10.08
CA GLY A 14 -1.79 -1.47 -9.13
C GLY A 14 -3.00 -0.75 -8.52
N TYR A 15 -3.73 -1.46 -7.63
CA TYR A 15 -4.96 -0.97 -7.02
C TYR A 15 -4.78 0.38 -6.32
N ILE A 16 -3.86 0.46 -5.34
CA ILE A 16 -3.54 1.71 -4.63
C ILE A 16 -2.56 2.59 -5.42
N GLY A 17 -1.63 1.96 -6.15
CA GLY A 17 -0.56 2.65 -6.86
C GLY A 17 -1.05 3.75 -7.80
N LYS A 18 -2.15 3.52 -8.52
CA LYS A 18 -2.68 4.51 -9.48
C LYS A 18 -3.10 5.81 -8.79
N PHE A 19 -3.71 5.70 -7.61
CA PHE A 19 -4.10 6.87 -6.82
C PHE A 19 -2.86 7.60 -6.29
N VAL A 20 -1.82 6.87 -5.88
CA VAL A 20 -0.54 7.47 -5.44
C VAL A 20 0.15 8.23 -6.57
N VAL A 21 0.18 7.67 -7.79
CA VAL A 21 0.74 8.34 -8.98
C VAL A 21 -0.03 9.61 -9.30
N GLU A 22 -1.36 9.53 -9.37
CA GLU A 22 -2.19 10.69 -9.67
C GLU A 22 -2.06 11.78 -8.60
N ALA A 23 -2.08 11.41 -7.32
CA ALA A 23 -1.95 12.36 -6.22
C ALA A 23 -0.58 13.06 -6.22
N SER A 24 0.49 12.32 -6.48
CA SER A 24 1.85 12.87 -6.62
C SER A 24 1.90 13.92 -7.73
N ALA A 25 1.38 13.60 -8.91
CA ALA A 25 1.34 14.51 -10.05
C ALA A 25 0.47 15.74 -9.80
N LYS A 26 -0.76 15.55 -9.29
CA LYS A 26 -1.70 16.63 -8.94
C LYS A 26 -1.18 17.56 -7.84
N SER A 27 -0.30 17.05 -6.96
CA SER A 27 0.40 17.84 -5.94
C SER A 27 1.59 18.63 -6.50
N GLY A 28 1.87 18.53 -7.81
CA GLY A 28 2.92 19.26 -8.50
C GLY A 28 4.32 18.64 -8.35
N HIS A 29 4.44 17.39 -7.91
CA HIS A 29 5.72 16.69 -7.89
C HIS A 29 6.10 16.21 -9.29
N HIS A 30 7.39 16.29 -9.64
CA HIS A 30 7.88 15.63 -10.85
C HIS A 30 7.83 14.12 -10.62
N THR A 31 6.83 13.49 -11.21
CA THR A 31 6.46 12.10 -10.89
C THR A 31 6.96 11.16 -11.98
N PHE A 32 7.62 10.09 -11.57
CA PHE A 32 8.10 9.00 -12.39
C PHE A 32 7.33 7.74 -12.00
N ALA A 33 6.82 6.99 -12.98
CA ALA A 33 6.17 5.70 -12.74
C ALA A 33 6.98 4.59 -13.42
N LEU A 34 7.46 3.63 -12.64
CA LEU A 34 8.12 2.43 -13.17
C LEU A 34 7.05 1.47 -13.73
N VAL A 35 7.17 1.14 -15.01
CA VAL A 35 6.21 0.30 -15.75
C VAL A 35 6.97 -0.80 -16.47
N ARG A 36 6.51 -2.05 -16.36
CA ARG A 36 7.09 -3.17 -17.11
C ARG A 36 6.68 -3.11 -18.57
N GLU A 37 7.51 -3.60 -19.47
CA GLU A 37 7.19 -3.68 -20.91
C GLU A 37 5.84 -4.37 -21.16
N SER A 38 5.61 -5.51 -20.48
CA SER A 38 4.35 -6.27 -20.55
C SER A 38 3.12 -5.51 -20.06
N THR A 39 3.29 -4.42 -19.32
CA THR A 39 2.18 -3.56 -18.87
C THR A 39 1.73 -2.62 -19.97
N LEU A 40 2.60 -2.28 -20.93
CA LEU A 40 2.26 -1.41 -22.06
C LEU A 40 1.37 -2.12 -23.09
N SER A 41 1.48 -3.45 -23.18
CA SER A 41 0.67 -4.29 -24.07
C SER A 41 -0.62 -4.83 -23.43
N ASP A 42 -0.83 -4.63 -22.12
CA ASP A 42 -2.06 -5.00 -21.40
C ASP A 42 -3.16 -3.94 -21.64
N PRO A 43 -4.29 -4.26 -22.28
CA PRO A 43 -5.31 -3.26 -22.65
C PRO A 43 -5.96 -2.53 -21.46
N ALA A 44 -6.02 -3.17 -20.28
CA ALA A 44 -6.59 -2.54 -19.10
C ALA A 44 -5.59 -1.58 -18.45
N LYS A 45 -4.31 -1.95 -18.45
CA LYS A 45 -3.24 -1.14 -17.84
C LYS A 45 -2.72 -0.06 -18.77
N SER A 46 -2.78 -0.25 -20.08
CA SER A 46 -2.38 0.78 -21.06
C SER A 46 -3.18 2.06 -20.88
N LYS A 47 -4.50 1.96 -20.64
CA LYS A 47 -5.37 3.10 -20.32
C LYS A 47 -4.93 3.86 -19.06
N VAL A 48 -4.50 3.12 -18.02
CA VAL A 48 -3.98 3.73 -16.79
C VAL A 48 -2.68 4.49 -17.09
N VAL A 49 -1.79 3.90 -17.89
CA VAL A 49 -0.52 4.54 -18.30
C VAL A 49 -0.77 5.76 -19.20
N GLU A 50 -1.76 5.73 -20.09
CA GLU A 50 -2.18 6.90 -20.86
C GLU A 50 -2.70 8.02 -19.97
N GLY A 51 -3.50 7.68 -18.96
CA GLY A 51 -3.92 8.61 -17.91
C GLY A 51 -2.72 9.27 -17.21
N PHE A 52 -1.69 8.49 -16.84
CA PHE A 52 -0.47 9.03 -16.25
C PHE A 52 0.24 10.01 -17.18
N LYS A 53 0.39 9.67 -18.47
CA LYS A 53 1.01 10.57 -19.46
C LYS A 53 0.25 11.89 -19.57
N SER A 54 -1.08 11.86 -19.54
CA SER A 54 -1.91 13.08 -19.58
C SER A 54 -1.72 14.00 -18.37
N LEU A 55 -1.26 13.46 -17.24
CA LEU A 55 -0.91 14.20 -16.01
C LEU A 55 0.56 14.64 -15.98
N GLY A 56 1.32 14.45 -17.06
CA GLY A 56 2.74 14.80 -17.12
C GLY A 56 3.66 13.84 -16.37
N VAL A 57 3.20 12.64 -16.02
CA VAL A 57 4.02 11.61 -15.39
C VAL A 57 5.04 11.08 -16.38
N THR A 58 6.30 11.00 -15.97
CA THR A 58 7.37 10.38 -16.74
C THR A 58 7.30 8.86 -16.59
N ILE A 59 7.06 8.14 -17.68
CA ILE A 59 7.04 6.68 -17.66
C ILE A 59 8.48 6.16 -17.78
N VAL A 60 8.93 5.40 -16.79
CA VAL A 60 10.21 4.70 -16.80
C VAL A 60 9.92 3.23 -17.09
N VAL A 61 10.35 2.77 -18.25
CA VAL A 61 10.24 1.34 -18.59
C VAL A 61 11.35 0.59 -17.85
N GLY A 62 10.98 -0.42 -17.06
CA GLY A 62 11.94 -1.23 -16.31
C GLY A 62 11.28 -2.34 -15.50
N ASP A 63 12.12 -3.17 -14.86
CA ASP A 63 11.69 -4.28 -14.02
C ASP A 63 12.33 -4.19 -12.63
N LEU A 64 11.61 -4.70 -11.62
CA LEU A 64 12.08 -4.79 -10.24
C LEU A 64 13.32 -5.72 -10.09
N HIS A 65 13.52 -6.60 -11.06
CA HIS A 65 14.64 -7.55 -11.11
C HIS A 65 15.86 -7.00 -11.87
N ASP A 66 15.75 -5.83 -12.49
CA ASP A 66 16.86 -5.15 -13.16
C ASP A 66 17.51 -4.14 -12.20
N HIS A 67 18.52 -4.59 -11.47
CA HIS A 67 19.20 -3.78 -10.45
C HIS A 67 19.85 -2.52 -11.04
N GLU A 68 20.56 -2.64 -12.18
CA GLU A 68 21.23 -1.50 -12.81
C GLU A 68 20.20 -0.46 -13.30
N GLY A 69 19.11 -0.93 -13.92
CA GLY A 69 18.00 -0.08 -14.33
C GLY A 69 17.35 0.63 -13.15
N LEU A 70 17.14 -0.06 -12.02
CA LEU A 70 16.62 0.53 -10.79
C LEU A 70 17.56 1.61 -10.24
N VAL A 71 18.86 1.33 -10.10
CA VAL A 71 19.84 2.32 -9.61
C VAL A 71 19.85 3.56 -10.51
N LYS A 72 19.84 3.38 -11.83
CA LYS A 72 19.78 4.48 -12.80
C LYS A 72 18.51 5.32 -12.67
N ALA A 73 17.36 4.70 -12.45
CA ALA A 73 16.10 5.41 -12.22
C ALA A 73 16.11 6.15 -10.86
N ILE A 74 16.59 5.49 -9.80
CA ILE A 74 16.62 6.03 -8.44
C ILE A 74 17.56 7.24 -8.33
N LYS A 75 18.70 7.24 -9.03
CA LYS A 75 19.64 8.38 -9.08
C LYS A 75 19.02 9.68 -9.62
N GLN A 76 17.87 9.61 -10.28
CA GLN A 76 17.18 10.77 -10.85
C GLN A 76 16.14 11.39 -9.90
N VAL A 77 15.82 10.74 -8.77
CA VAL A 77 14.71 11.13 -7.89
C VAL A 77 15.14 11.41 -6.45
N ASP A 78 14.31 12.12 -5.69
CA ASP A 78 14.52 12.39 -4.27
C ASP A 78 13.82 11.35 -3.38
N VAL A 79 12.68 10.83 -3.85
CA VAL A 79 11.79 9.97 -3.08
C VAL A 79 11.44 8.73 -3.89
N VAL A 80 11.40 7.58 -3.23
CA VAL A 80 10.94 6.32 -3.82
C VAL A 80 9.71 5.85 -3.06
N ILE A 81 8.65 5.48 -3.77
CA ILE A 81 7.43 4.90 -3.21
C ILE A 81 7.17 3.56 -3.90
N SER A 82 7.09 2.49 -3.12
CA SER A 82 6.74 1.15 -3.61
C SER A 82 5.28 0.86 -3.26
N THR A 83 4.48 0.52 -4.27
CA THR A 83 3.09 0.05 -4.14
C THR A 83 2.93 -1.32 -4.78
N VAL A 84 3.98 -2.15 -4.74
CA VAL A 84 3.97 -3.49 -5.32
C VAL A 84 2.99 -4.42 -4.61
N GLY A 85 2.36 -5.32 -5.36
CA GLY A 85 1.38 -6.26 -4.83
C GLY A 85 2.00 -7.38 -4.00
N GLY A 86 1.13 -8.17 -3.34
CA GLY A 86 1.51 -9.22 -2.39
C GLY A 86 2.62 -10.17 -2.86
N MET A 87 2.58 -10.59 -4.12
CA MET A 87 3.56 -11.52 -4.71
C MET A 87 4.98 -10.96 -4.78
N LEU A 88 5.15 -9.64 -4.77
CA LEU A 88 6.43 -8.96 -4.93
C LEU A 88 6.90 -8.31 -3.62
N LEU A 89 6.26 -8.58 -2.47
CA LEU A 89 6.63 -7.97 -1.19
C LEU A 89 8.06 -8.30 -0.79
N GLY A 90 8.49 -9.55 -1.00
CA GLY A 90 9.87 -9.99 -0.72
C GLY A 90 10.89 -9.38 -1.67
N ASP A 91 10.49 -9.08 -2.92
CA ASP A 91 11.37 -8.46 -3.92
C ASP A 91 11.73 -7.01 -3.59
N GLN A 92 11.07 -6.39 -2.62
CA GLN A 92 11.44 -5.07 -2.13
C GLN A 92 12.85 -5.03 -1.52
N ALA A 93 13.44 -6.17 -1.14
CA ALA A 93 14.85 -6.24 -0.77
C ALA A 93 15.78 -5.76 -1.91
N LYS A 94 15.37 -5.95 -3.17
CA LYS A 94 16.08 -5.43 -4.36
C LYS A 94 16.00 -3.91 -4.44
N LEU A 95 14.84 -3.32 -4.09
CA LEU A 95 14.71 -1.86 -3.99
C LEU A 95 15.59 -1.31 -2.88
N VAL A 96 15.64 -1.96 -1.72
CA VAL A 96 16.50 -1.54 -0.62
C VAL A 96 17.97 -1.53 -1.06
N ALA A 97 18.44 -2.60 -1.72
CA ALA A 97 19.79 -2.65 -2.27
C ALA A 97 20.06 -1.53 -3.29
N ALA A 98 19.15 -1.31 -4.25
CA ALA A 98 19.31 -0.28 -5.27
C ALA A 98 19.27 1.15 -4.69
N ILE A 99 18.40 1.40 -3.69
CA ILE A 99 18.33 2.68 -2.98
C ILE A 99 19.64 2.95 -2.21
N LYS A 100 20.16 1.92 -1.54
CA LYS A 100 21.42 2.01 -0.79
C LYS A 100 22.58 2.37 -1.71
N GLU A 101 22.67 1.72 -2.87
CA GLU A 101 23.71 2.00 -3.86
C GLU A 101 23.56 3.38 -4.50
N ALA A 102 22.34 3.81 -4.78
CA ALA A 102 22.09 5.12 -5.39
C ALA A 102 22.48 6.28 -4.45
N GLY A 103 22.24 6.14 -3.14
CA GLY A 103 22.76 7.04 -2.10
C GLY A 103 22.12 8.44 -2.06
N ASN A 104 21.19 8.76 -2.96
CA ASN A 104 20.58 10.09 -3.10
C ASN A 104 19.14 10.18 -2.58
N VAL A 105 18.54 9.07 -2.11
CA VAL A 105 17.13 9.03 -1.68
C VAL A 105 16.97 9.67 -0.31
N LYS A 106 16.11 10.69 -0.25
CA LYS A 106 15.74 11.43 0.96
C LYS A 106 14.60 10.78 1.73
N ARG A 107 13.80 9.94 1.06
CA ARG A 107 12.72 9.17 1.69
C ARG A 107 12.32 7.96 0.85
N PHE A 108 12.18 6.80 1.51
CA PHE A 108 11.60 5.59 0.96
C PHE A 108 10.28 5.24 1.66
N LEU A 109 9.22 5.00 0.89
CA LEU A 109 7.96 4.44 1.38
C LEU A 109 7.83 3.03 0.80
N PRO A 110 8.04 1.96 1.59
CA PRO A 110 7.80 0.59 1.11
C PRO A 110 6.30 0.30 0.94
N SER A 111 5.99 -0.84 0.31
CA SER A 111 4.61 -1.32 0.10
C SER A 111 4.00 -1.81 1.42
N GLU A 112 3.52 -0.85 2.20
CA GLU A 112 2.84 -1.03 3.48
C GLU A 112 1.32 -1.01 3.27
N PHE A 113 0.75 0.18 3.11
CA PHE A 113 -0.63 0.47 2.68
C PHE A 113 -1.69 -0.52 3.22
N GLY A 114 -1.67 -0.75 4.53
CA GLY A 114 -2.55 -1.67 5.22
C GLY A 114 -2.40 -1.54 6.73
N ASN A 115 -2.41 -2.67 7.42
CA ASN A 115 -2.22 -2.72 8.87
C ASN A 115 -0.76 -2.38 9.25
N ASP A 116 -0.55 -1.87 10.45
CA ASP A 116 0.79 -1.73 11.00
C ASP A 116 1.35 -3.10 11.39
N VAL A 117 2.28 -3.63 10.58
CA VAL A 117 2.79 -5.00 10.73
C VAL A 117 3.60 -5.25 12.00
N ASP A 118 4.03 -4.19 12.70
CA ASP A 118 4.72 -4.32 13.99
C ASP A 118 3.75 -4.37 15.19
N ARG A 119 2.46 -4.14 14.97
CA ARG A 119 1.43 -4.02 16.02
C ARG A 119 0.23 -4.94 15.84
N ILE A 120 0.30 -5.88 14.89
CA ILE A 120 -0.78 -6.82 14.60
C ILE A 120 -0.60 -8.16 15.30
N ASN A 121 -1.73 -8.76 15.67
CA ASN A 121 -1.84 -10.08 16.27
C ASN A 121 -2.53 -11.06 15.31
N CYS A 122 -2.08 -11.05 14.05
CA CYS A 122 -2.60 -11.93 13.01
C CYS A 122 -2.31 -13.41 13.30
N VAL A 123 -3.25 -14.27 12.90
CA VAL A 123 -3.08 -15.72 12.85
C VAL A 123 -2.64 -16.15 11.45
N GLU A 124 -2.23 -17.42 11.30
CA GLU A 124 -1.88 -17.95 9.98
C GLU A 124 -3.10 -18.04 9.05
N PRO A 125 -2.94 -17.89 7.71
CA PRO A 125 -1.67 -17.64 7.00
C PRO A 125 -1.25 -16.15 6.95
N ALA A 126 -2.07 -15.24 7.49
CA ALA A 126 -1.82 -13.80 7.42
C ALA A 126 -0.53 -13.40 8.15
N LYS A 127 -0.23 -14.04 9.28
CA LYS A 127 0.99 -13.82 10.05
C LYS A 127 2.25 -14.01 9.20
N SER A 128 2.39 -15.17 8.54
CA SER A 128 3.54 -15.45 7.67
C SER A 128 3.61 -14.52 6.45
N MET A 129 2.45 -14.13 5.90
CA MET A 129 2.44 -13.20 4.76
C MET A 129 2.92 -11.79 5.17
N LEU A 130 2.53 -11.33 6.36
CA LEU A 130 2.87 -10.00 6.86
C LEU A 130 4.27 -9.93 7.48
N SER A 131 4.84 -11.06 7.93
CA SER A 131 6.23 -11.11 8.42
C SER A 131 7.24 -10.72 7.35
N VAL A 132 6.91 -10.89 6.06
CA VAL A 132 7.73 -10.39 4.94
C VAL A 132 7.89 -8.87 5.02
N LYS A 133 6.81 -8.13 5.34
CA LYS A 133 6.89 -6.67 5.50
C LYS A 133 7.73 -6.28 6.71
N VAL A 134 7.59 -7.00 7.84
CA VAL A 134 8.45 -6.80 9.01
C VAL A 134 9.92 -6.97 8.63
N HIS A 135 10.27 -8.02 7.89
CA HIS A 135 11.64 -8.23 7.42
C HIS A 135 12.15 -7.06 6.56
N ILE A 136 11.32 -6.55 5.64
CA ILE A 136 11.65 -5.39 4.81
C ILE A 136 11.85 -4.13 5.66
N ARG A 137 11.01 -3.88 6.68
CA ARG A 137 11.20 -2.75 7.61
C ARG A 137 12.56 -2.81 8.30
N ARG A 138 12.89 -3.97 8.90
CA ARG A 138 14.19 -4.18 9.57
C ARG A 138 15.37 -4.03 8.62
N LEU A 139 15.23 -4.46 7.36
CA LEU A 139 16.26 -4.28 6.35
C LEU A 139 16.47 -2.79 6.00
N ILE A 140 15.39 -2.03 5.79
CA ILE A 140 15.44 -0.59 5.53
C ILE A 140 16.16 0.16 6.66
N GLU A 141 15.79 -0.14 7.91
CA GLU A 141 16.38 0.46 9.11
C GLU A 141 17.86 0.12 9.24
N LYS A 142 18.21 -1.16 9.08
CA LYS A 142 19.60 -1.63 9.13
C LYS A 142 20.49 -0.92 8.11
N GLU A 143 19.98 -0.69 6.91
CA GLU A 143 20.74 0.00 5.84
C GLU A 143 20.80 1.53 6.02
N GLY A 144 20.11 2.08 7.03
CA GLY A 144 20.07 3.51 7.32
C GLY A 144 19.35 4.33 6.27
N ILE A 145 18.41 3.72 5.53
CA ILE A 145 17.64 4.42 4.49
C ILE A 145 16.56 5.27 5.17
N PRO A 146 16.44 6.58 4.90
CA PRO A 146 15.35 7.38 5.46
C PRO A 146 13.99 6.87 5.00
N TYR A 147 13.05 6.61 5.92
CA TYR A 147 11.80 5.91 5.57
C TYR A 147 10.53 6.54 6.16
N THR A 148 9.39 6.09 5.64
CA THR A 148 8.06 6.30 6.22
C THR A 148 7.20 5.08 5.94
N TYR A 149 6.61 4.51 7.00
CA TYR A 149 5.66 3.41 6.88
C TYR A 149 4.24 3.99 6.93
N VAL A 150 3.43 3.69 5.92
CA VAL A 150 2.05 4.18 5.80
C VAL A 150 1.09 3.06 6.17
N ALA A 151 0.61 3.08 7.41
CA ALA A 151 -0.48 2.22 7.87
C ALA A 151 -1.82 2.89 7.60
N CYS A 152 -2.44 2.60 6.45
CA CYS A 152 -3.71 3.21 6.03
C CYS A 152 -4.92 2.27 6.21
N ASN A 153 -4.77 1.19 6.98
CA ASN A 153 -5.84 0.25 7.30
C ASN A 153 -6.51 -0.33 6.04
N PHE A 154 -7.82 -0.60 6.11
CA PHE A 154 -8.57 -1.21 5.02
C PHE A 154 -9.04 -0.18 4.00
N PHE A 155 -8.84 -0.50 2.72
CA PHE A 155 -9.35 0.34 1.64
C PHE A 155 -10.88 0.29 1.62
N ALA A 156 -11.51 1.43 1.85
CA ALA A 156 -12.97 1.58 1.80
C ALA A 156 -13.56 0.96 0.53
N GLY A 157 -13.02 1.32 -0.65
CA GLY A 157 -13.48 0.81 -1.95
C GLY A 157 -13.16 -0.67 -2.23
N TYR A 158 -12.48 -1.38 -1.32
CA TYR A 158 -12.24 -2.82 -1.42
C TYR A 158 -13.10 -3.61 -0.43
N PHE A 159 -13.16 -3.15 0.82
CA PHE A 159 -13.80 -3.90 1.91
C PHE A 159 -15.26 -3.51 2.16
N LEU A 160 -15.63 -2.22 2.05
CA LEU A 160 -16.99 -1.78 2.36
C LEU A 160 -18.04 -2.25 1.34
N PRO A 161 -17.78 -2.26 0.01
CA PRO A 161 -18.75 -2.74 -0.97
C PRO A 161 -19.17 -4.20 -0.80
N THR A 162 -18.46 -4.99 0.01
CA THR A 162 -18.77 -6.40 0.25
C THR A 162 -19.00 -6.69 1.73
N LEU A 163 -18.98 -5.67 2.60
CA LEU A 163 -18.97 -5.82 4.06
C LEU A 163 -17.90 -6.84 4.53
N ALA A 164 -16.74 -6.83 3.86
CA ALA A 164 -15.65 -7.79 4.04
C ALA A 164 -16.04 -9.27 3.93
N GLN A 165 -17.14 -9.59 3.24
CA GLN A 165 -17.63 -10.96 3.10
C GLN A 165 -16.84 -11.73 2.03
N PRO A 166 -16.30 -12.92 2.36
CA PRO A 166 -15.59 -13.74 1.40
C PRO A 166 -16.45 -14.09 0.17
N GLY A 167 -15.93 -13.84 -1.03
CA GLY A 167 -16.57 -14.19 -2.29
C GLY A 167 -17.74 -13.29 -2.73
N ALA A 168 -18.11 -12.29 -1.92
CA ALA A 168 -19.13 -11.33 -2.29
C ALA A 168 -18.61 -10.33 -3.34
N SER A 169 -19.49 -9.90 -4.26
CA SER A 169 -19.22 -8.87 -5.27
C SER A 169 -20.04 -7.59 -5.06
N ALA A 170 -20.95 -7.60 -4.08
CA ALA A 170 -21.81 -6.49 -3.68
C ALA A 170 -22.21 -6.68 -2.19
N PRO A 171 -22.80 -5.67 -1.53
CA PRO A 171 -23.21 -5.81 -0.14
C PRO A 171 -24.28 -6.90 -0.05
N PRO A 172 -24.08 -7.94 0.79
CA PRO A 172 -25.11 -8.96 1.01
C PRO A 172 -26.40 -8.33 1.53
N ARG A 173 -27.55 -8.85 1.08
CA ARG A 173 -28.88 -8.32 1.46
C ARG A 173 -29.66 -9.25 2.39
N ASP A 174 -29.25 -10.51 2.46
CA ASP A 174 -29.94 -11.60 3.15
C ASP A 174 -29.18 -12.04 4.42
N LYS A 175 -27.87 -12.24 4.32
CA LYS A 175 -27.03 -12.74 5.41
C LYS A 175 -25.64 -12.14 5.39
N VAL A 176 -25.06 -11.97 6.58
CA VAL A 176 -23.66 -11.60 6.77
C VAL A 176 -22.99 -12.61 7.70
N ILE A 177 -21.74 -12.95 7.41
CA ILE A 177 -20.88 -13.73 8.30
C ILE A 177 -20.17 -12.71 9.20
N ILE A 178 -20.50 -12.75 10.49
CA ILE A 178 -19.76 -12.03 11.52
C ILE A 178 -18.59 -12.92 11.94
N MET A 179 -17.38 -12.49 11.61
CA MET A 179 -16.17 -13.23 11.99
C MET A 179 -15.97 -13.15 13.51
N GLY A 180 -15.58 -14.25 14.14
CA GLY A 180 -15.19 -14.27 15.56
C GLY A 180 -16.09 -15.07 16.51
N ASP A 181 -17.15 -15.71 16.02
CA ASP A 181 -18.01 -16.58 16.85
C ASP A 181 -17.37 -17.93 17.24
N GLY A 182 -16.20 -18.24 16.67
CA GLY A 182 -15.44 -19.45 16.96
C GLY A 182 -15.97 -20.74 16.30
N ASN A 183 -17.01 -20.66 15.46
CA ASN A 183 -17.69 -21.86 14.93
C ASN A 183 -17.17 -22.32 13.56
N THR A 184 -16.32 -21.54 12.89
CA THR A 184 -15.75 -21.90 11.58
C THR A 184 -14.59 -22.88 11.75
N LYS A 185 -14.74 -24.11 11.23
CA LYS A 185 -13.73 -25.18 11.39
C LYS A 185 -12.52 -25.02 10.48
N GLU A 186 -12.71 -24.78 9.18
CA GLU A 186 -11.63 -24.51 8.20
C GLU A 186 -12.18 -23.70 7.00
N SER A 187 -11.30 -23.01 6.27
CA SER A 187 -11.63 -22.32 5.02
C SER A 187 -10.48 -22.46 4.01
N PRO A 188 -10.75 -22.60 2.70
CA PRO A 188 -9.69 -22.71 1.69
C PRO A 188 -9.03 -21.35 1.42
N PHE A 189 -7.83 -21.36 0.83
CA PHE A 189 -7.20 -20.15 0.30
C PHE A 189 -7.97 -19.66 -0.94
N PRO A 190 -8.19 -18.33 -1.12
CA PRO A 190 -7.75 -17.20 -0.29
C PRO A 190 -8.71 -16.81 0.86
N ALA A 191 -9.82 -17.52 1.05
CA ALA A 191 -10.82 -17.16 2.06
C ALA A 191 -10.27 -17.21 3.50
N ASN A 192 -9.40 -18.17 3.82
CA ASN A 192 -8.72 -18.23 5.12
C ASN A 192 -7.82 -17.01 5.41
N LEU A 193 -7.14 -16.48 4.38
CA LEU A 193 -6.32 -15.28 4.52
C LEU A 193 -7.20 -14.08 4.87
N MET A 194 -8.32 -13.91 4.16
CA MET A 194 -9.28 -12.84 4.43
C MET A 194 -9.90 -12.98 5.83
N ALA A 195 -10.22 -14.21 6.25
CA ALA A 195 -10.73 -14.47 7.59
C ALA A 195 -9.69 -14.17 8.68
N ALA A 196 -8.43 -14.53 8.48
CA ALA A 196 -7.35 -14.23 9.43
C ALA A 196 -7.11 -12.72 9.58
N LEU A 197 -7.12 -11.98 8.46
CA LEU A 197 -7.05 -10.52 8.46
C LEU A 197 -8.27 -9.88 9.13
N GLY A 198 -9.47 -10.34 8.78
CA GLY A 198 -10.72 -9.86 9.36
C GLY A 198 -10.80 -10.14 10.87
N HIS A 199 -10.32 -11.28 11.34
CA HIS A 199 -10.23 -11.59 12.77
C HIS A 199 -9.28 -10.64 13.51
N SER A 200 -8.08 -10.39 12.99
CA SER A 200 -7.14 -9.42 13.58
C SER A 200 -7.76 -8.02 13.69
N VAL A 201 -8.46 -7.57 12.64
CA VAL A 201 -9.04 -6.23 12.62
C VAL A 201 -10.32 -6.13 13.43
N PHE A 202 -11.32 -6.94 13.12
CA PHE A 202 -12.67 -6.81 13.68
C PHE A 202 -12.85 -7.48 15.05
N VAL A 203 -12.03 -8.50 15.37
CA VAL A 203 -12.15 -9.24 16.65
C VAL A 203 -11.06 -8.81 17.64
N LYS A 204 -9.82 -8.62 17.18
CA LYS A 204 -8.71 -8.15 18.05
C LYS A 204 -8.57 -6.64 18.09
N GLY A 205 -9.20 -5.90 17.17
CA GLY A 205 -9.16 -4.44 17.16
C GLY A 205 -7.81 -3.87 16.78
N ASP A 206 -6.98 -4.60 16.02
CA ASP A 206 -5.57 -4.22 15.74
C ASP A 206 -5.40 -2.89 14.96
N HIS A 207 -6.49 -2.28 14.47
CA HIS A 207 -6.46 -0.93 13.88
C HIS A 207 -6.64 0.21 14.89
N THR A 208 -7.21 -0.08 16.05
CA THR A 208 -7.69 0.92 17.01
C THR A 208 -7.25 0.63 18.44
N ASN A 209 -6.51 -0.45 18.67
CA ASN A 209 -6.12 -0.92 20.00
C ASN A 209 -4.79 -0.33 20.52
N PHE A 210 -4.26 0.70 19.86
CA PHE A 210 -3.06 1.40 20.31
C PHE A 210 -3.15 2.90 20.07
N GLU A 211 -2.43 3.67 20.89
CA GLU A 211 -2.26 5.10 20.70
C GLU A 211 -1.06 5.40 19.79
N ILE A 212 -1.21 6.39 18.91
CA ILE A 212 -0.12 6.89 18.07
C ILE A 212 0.71 7.86 18.91
N GLU A 213 1.84 7.39 19.44
CA GLU A 213 2.78 8.27 20.15
C GLU A 213 3.54 9.14 19.15
N GLU A 214 3.69 10.43 19.49
CA GLU A 214 4.41 11.41 18.66
C GLU A 214 5.89 11.07 18.43
N SER A 215 6.45 10.20 19.30
CA SER A 215 7.83 9.73 19.24
C SER A 215 8.13 8.91 17.97
N PHE A 216 7.13 8.23 17.41
CA PHE A 216 7.33 7.33 16.27
C PHE A 216 6.32 7.54 15.13
N GLY A 217 5.20 8.22 15.37
CA GLY A 217 4.14 8.33 14.38
C GLY A 217 3.29 9.59 14.53
N VAL A 218 2.49 9.83 13.51
CA VAL A 218 1.52 10.94 13.50
C VAL A 218 0.28 10.49 12.74
N GLU A 219 -0.88 10.88 13.25
CA GLU A 219 -2.14 10.62 12.58
C GLU A 219 -2.27 11.51 11.34
N ALA A 220 -2.68 10.93 10.21
CA ALA A 220 -2.78 11.66 8.94
C ALA A 220 -3.77 12.84 9.02
N SER A 221 -4.85 12.73 9.80
CA SER A 221 -5.83 13.81 10.00
C SER A 221 -5.23 15.07 10.63
N LYS A 222 -4.20 14.90 11.47
CA LYS A 222 -3.44 16.00 12.06
C LYS A 222 -2.49 16.66 11.07
N LEU A 223 -1.98 15.90 10.09
CA LEU A 223 -1.10 16.42 9.04
C LEU A 223 -1.84 17.18 7.95
N TYR A 224 -3.10 16.82 7.70
CA TYR A 224 -3.91 17.38 6.63
C TYR A 224 -5.30 17.82 7.15
N PRO A 225 -5.35 18.82 8.05
CA PRO A 225 -6.59 19.24 8.69
C PRO A 225 -7.63 19.79 7.69
N ASP A 226 -7.18 20.23 6.52
CA ASP A 226 -8.05 20.75 5.45
C ASP A 226 -8.75 19.65 4.65
N VAL A 227 -8.34 18.39 4.83
CA VAL A 227 -9.01 17.24 4.18
C VAL A 227 -10.26 16.91 4.97
N LYS A 228 -11.41 16.86 4.29
CA LYS A 228 -12.65 16.37 4.88
C LYS A 228 -12.59 14.85 5.02
N TYR A 229 -12.34 14.38 6.24
CA TYR A 229 -12.46 12.97 6.59
C TYR A 229 -13.92 12.59 6.81
N THR A 230 -14.27 11.35 6.48
CA THR A 230 -15.59 10.76 6.75
C THR A 230 -15.38 9.51 7.57
N THR A 231 -16.07 9.44 8.70
CA THR A 231 -16.01 8.26 9.57
C THR A 231 -16.71 7.07 8.92
N VAL A 232 -16.39 5.86 9.38
CA VAL A 232 -17.08 4.64 8.91
C VAL A 232 -18.58 4.72 9.24
N GLU A 233 -18.92 5.25 10.41
CA GLU A 233 -20.32 5.45 10.84
C GLU A 233 -21.09 6.38 9.89
N GLU A 234 -20.52 7.57 9.59
CA GLU A 234 -21.11 8.51 8.63
C GLU A 234 -21.27 7.86 7.25
N TYR A 235 -20.28 7.12 6.77
CA TYR A 235 -20.36 6.43 5.48
C TYR A 235 -21.48 5.38 5.45
N LEU A 236 -21.60 4.57 6.50
CA LEU A 236 -22.59 3.51 6.59
C LEU A 236 -24.02 4.04 6.76
N SER A 237 -24.20 5.23 7.33
CA SER A 237 -25.50 5.88 7.48
C SER A 237 -26.23 6.10 6.14
N HIS A 238 -25.50 6.15 5.02
CA HIS A 238 -26.09 6.27 3.68
C HIS A 238 -26.84 5.00 3.22
N PHE A 239 -26.64 3.87 3.91
CA PHE A 239 -27.27 2.58 3.59
C PHE A 239 -28.33 2.17 4.63
N ALA A 240 -28.54 2.98 5.67
CA ALA A 240 -29.52 2.73 6.73
C ALA A 240 -30.93 3.25 6.37
#